data_AF-A0AA38MKW2-F1
#
_entry.id   AF-A0AA38MKW2-F1
#
_cell.length_a   1.000
_cell.length_b   1.000
_cell.length_c   1.000
_cell.angle_alpha   90.00
_cell.angle_beta   90.00
_cell.angle_gamma   90.00
#
_symmetry.space_group_name_H-M   'P 1'
#
loop_
_entity.id
_entity.type
_entity.pdbx_description
1 polymer ?
#
loop_
_entity_poly.entity_id
_entity_poly.type
_entity_poly.pdbx_seq_one_letter_code
_entity_poly.pdbx_strand_id
1 'polypeptide(L)'
;MKTILLFLLGNLLVFQALASDITPFSAWHDAEAIQDQYHNYTNEFLFRALGNFYANMSRWTDLTAESTIAGTTEEIGSKFKLMVEEYQSLKNRKEISTAGTQKCADIYENQIINLEAAILDDLFECVKNRSDEAIDFIKTASLKLVENYFTLLFNYETQLIACDPSDDECLNTFFSGVRGVIENLGTSINSDALLDSKNFEYSYLVAIAACGQQELKSIEENGKQLIDHYQKCTSDILKF
;
A
#
# COMPACT_ATOMS: atom_id res chain seq x y z
N MET A 1 -15.52 -8.73 -12.52
CA MET A 1 -16.42 -9.90 -12.41
C MET A 1 -17.16 -10.24 -13.72
N LYS A 2 -17.69 -9.26 -14.48
CA LYS A 2 -18.27 -9.50 -15.83
C LYS A 2 -17.27 -10.05 -16.85
N THR A 3 -15.99 -9.65 -16.78
CA THR A 3 -14.92 -10.08 -17.71
C THR A 3 -14.54 -11.56 -17.53
N ILE A 4 -14.53 -12.05 -16.29
CA ILE A 4 -14.26 -13.47 -15.96
C ILE A 4 -15.40 -14.36 -16.49
N LEU A 5 -16.65 -13.90 -16.40
CA LEU A 5 -17.79 -14.62 -16.93
C LEU A 5 -17.76 -14.71 -18.46
N LEU A 6 -17.30 -13.64 -19.13
CA LEU A 6 -17.10 -13.62 -20.60
C LEU A 6 -15.96 -14.54 -21.04
N PHE A 7 -14.89 -14.66 -20.25
CA PHE A 7 -13.81 -15.62 -20.49
C PHE A 7 -14.32 -17.07 -20.42
N LEU A 8 -15.09 -17.42 -19.39
CA LEU A 8 -15.69 -18.76 -19.27
C LEU A 8 -16.74 -19.05 -20.36
N LEU A 9 -17.51 -18.05 -20.78
CA LEU A 9 -18.47 -18.18 -21.89
C LEU A 9 -17.80 -18.29 -23.26
N GLY A 10 -16.68 -17.59 -23.48
CA GLY A 10 -15.86 -17.72 -24.67
C GLY A 10 -15.31 -19.15 -24.81
N ASN A 11 -14.78 -19.70 -23.72
CA ASN A 11 -14.35 -21.10 -23.66
C ASN A 11 -15.50 -22.07 -24.01
N LEU A 12 -16.70 -21.86 -23.48
CA LEU A 12 -17.84 -22.74 -23.76
C LEU A 12 -18.29 -22.71 -25.23
N LEU A 13 -18.24 -21.55 -25.88
CA LEU A 13 -18.65 -21.37 -27.28
C LEU A 13 -17.63 -21.94 -28.27
N VAL A 14 -16.34 -21.84 -27.95
CA VAL A 14 -15.26 -22.46 -28.73
C VAL A 14 -15.40 -23.99 -28.69
N PHE A 15 -15.56 -24.60 -27.52
CA PHE A 15 -15.81 -26.04 -27.38
C PHE A 15 -17.06 -26.53 -28.14
N GLN A 16 -18.13 -25.74 -28.20
CA GLN A 16 -19.36 -26.11 -28.91
C GLN A 16 -19.26 -25.98 -30.43
N ALA A 17 -18.50 -25.02 -30.94
CA ALA A 17 -18.29 -24.84 -32.38
C ALA A 17 -17.32 -25.89 -32.98
N LEU A 18 -16.47 -26.50 -32.16
CA LEU A 18 -15.38 -27.40 -32.59
C LEU A 18 -15.72 -28.89 -32.49
N ALA A 19 -16.80 -29.25 -31.80
CA ALA A 19 -17.26 -30.64 -31.73
C ALA A 19 -17.96 -31.13 -33.02
N SER A 20 -18.15 -30.25 -34.02
CA SER A 20 -19.02 -30.55 -35.15
C SER A 20 -18.34 -31.05 -36.43
N ASP A 21 -17.02 -30.93 -36.63
CA ASP A 21 -16.39 -31.38 -37.89
C ASP A 21 -14.96 -31.91 -37.74
N ILE A 22 -14.67 -32.98 -38.50
CA ILE A 22 -13.49 -33.84 -38.42
C ILE A 22 -12.31 -33.20 -39.17
N THR A 23 -11.32 -32.69 -38.44
CA THR A 23 -10.05 -32.11 -38.95
C THR A 23 -8.80 -32.91 -38.50
N PRO A 24 -7.60 -32.66 -39.07
CA PRO A 24 -6.41 -33.49 -38.85
C PRO A 24 -5.96 -33.47 -37.38
N PHE A 25 -5.87 -34.66 -36.79
CA PHE A 25 -5.85 -34.86 -35.34
C PHE A 25 -4.58 -34.36 -34.60
N SER A 26 -3.44 -34.12 -35.27
CA SER A 26 -2.16 -33.85 -34.57
C SER A 26 -1.91 -32.38 -34.24
N ALA A 27 -2.04 -31.46 -35.21
CA ALA A 27 -1.84 -30.02 -34.98
C ALA A 27 -2.88 -29.45 -33.99
N TRP A 28 -4.08 -30.06 -33.97
CA TRP A 28 -5.15 -29.74 -33.04
C TRP A 28 -4.84 -30.16 -31.60
N HIS A 29 -4.29 -31.37 -31.38
CA HIS A 29 -3.90 -31.79 -30.04
C HIS A 29 -2.71 -30.99 -29.49
N ASP A 30 -1.78 -30.58 -30.36
CA ASP A 30 -0.72 -29.66 -29.98
C ASP A 30 -1.29 -28.29 -29.58
N ALA A 31 -2.38 -27.84 -30.24
CA ALA A 31 -3.11 -26.62 -29.87
C ALA A 31 -3.73 -26.69 -28.48
N GLU A 32 -4.46 -27.77 -28.21
CA GLU A 32 -5.13 -28.02 -26.93
C GLU A 32 -4.11 -28.12 -25.80
N ALA A 33 -2.98 -28.83 -26.01
CA ALA A 33 -1.91 -28.95 -25.04
C ALA A 33 -1.21 -27.60 -24.74
N ILE A 34 -0.98 -26.77 -25.76
CA ILE A 34 -0.41 -25.42 -25.59
C ILE A 34 -1.40 -24.51 -24.86
N GLN A 35 -2.69 -24.59 -25.17
CA GLN A 35 -3.74 -23.83 -24.50
C GLN A 35 -3.87 -24.23 -23.03
N ASP A 36 -3.86 -25.53 -22.71
CA ASP A 36 -3.87 -26.03 -21.34
C ASP A 36 -2.62 -25.63 -20.56
N GLN A 37 -1.44 -25.71 -21.20
CA GLN A 37 -0.20 -25.23 -20.61
C GLN A 37 -0.27 -23.72 -20.35
N TYR A 38 -0.87 -22.95 -21.27
CA TYR A 38 -1.04 -21.52 -21.12
C TYR A 38 -2.00 -21.15 -19.99
N HIS A 39 -3.14 -21.84 -19.88
CA HIS A 39 -4.12 -21.63 -18.82
C HIS A 39 -3.56 -22.03 -17.45
N ASN A 40 -2.86 -23.16 -17.36
CA ASN A 40 -2.20 -23.57 -16.11
C ASN A 40 -1.09 -22.59 -15.72
N TYR A 41 -0.26 -22.17 -16.67
CA TYR A 41 0.82 -21.22 -16.43
C TYR A 41 0.25 -19.86 -16.00
N THR A 42 -0.78 -19.37 -16.67
CA THR A 42 -1.47 -18.14 -16.31
C THR A 42 -2.12 -18.25 -14.94
N ASN A 43 -2.90 -19.29 -14.67
CA ASN A 43 -3.58 -19.40 -13.38
C ASN A 43 -2.59 -19.54 -12.22
N GLU A 44 -1.52 -20.31 -12.40
CA GLU A 44 -0.51 -20.48 -11.36
C GLU A 44 0.35 -19.21 -11.20
N PHE A 45 0.92 -18.65 -12.25
CA PHE A 45 1.80 -17.48 -12.12
C PHE A 45 1.03 -16.20 -11.82
N LEU A 46 -0.05 -15.92 -12.54
CA LEU A 46 -0.75 -14.64 -12.41
C LEU A 46 -1.40 -14.50 -11.04
N PHE A 47 -2.10 -15.54 -10.56
CA PHE A 47 -2.75 -15.43 -9.25
C PHE A 47 -1.81 -15.69 -8.08
N ARG A 48 -0.90 -16.67 -8.19
CA ARG A 48 -0.04 -17.04 -7.06
C ARG A 48 1.13 -16.09 -6.89
N ALA A 49 1.84 -15.75 -7.98
CA ALA A 49 2.99 -14.87 -7.89
C ALA A 49 2.56 -13.44 -7.56
N LEU A 50 1.57 -12.89 -8.25
CA LEU A 50 1.05 -11.55 -7.93
C LEU A 50 0.36 -11.52 -6.57
N GLY A 51 -0.41 -12.57 -6.23
CA GLY A 51 -1.04 -12.68 -4.92
C GLY A 51 -0.01 -12.61 -3.79
N ASN A 52 1.06 -13.39 -3.88
CA ASN A 52 2.15 -13.35 -2.90
C ASN A 52 2.86 -11.99 -2.88
N PHE A 53 3.05 -11.38 -4.05
CA PHE A 53 3.76 -10.12 -4.18
C PHE A 53 3.01 -8.97 -3.50
N TYR A 54 1.74 -8.77 -3.85
CA TYR A 54 0.91 -7.73 -3.25
C TYR A 54 0.54 -8.04 -1.79
N ALA A 55 0.46 -9.31 -1.39
CA ALA A 55 0.34 -9.69 0.02
C ALA A 55 1.57 -9.28 0.84
N ASN A 56 2.77 -9.40 0.27
CA ASN A 56 3.99 -8.92 0.93
C ASN A 56 4.00 -7.39 1.09
N MET A 57 3.54 -6.66 0.08
CA MET A 57 3.42 -5.19 0.16
C MET A 57 2.40 -4.76 1.23
N SER A 58 1.26 -5.44 1.31
CA SER A 58 0.29 -5.23 2.39
C SER A 58 0.94 -5.48 3.75
N ARG A 59 1.66 -6.60 3.91
CA ARG A 59 2.38 -6.91 5.16
C ARG A 59 3.43 -5.86 5.50
N TRP A 60 4.16 -5.32 4.53
CA TRP A 60 5.11 -4.24 4.77
C TRP A 60 4.43 -2.96 5.21
N THR A 61 3.24 -2.66 4.66
CA THR A 61 2.40 -1.54 5.14
C THR A 61 2.12 -1.68 6.63
N ASP A 62 1.64 -2.85 7.05
CA ASP A 62 1.29 -3.12 8.44
C ASP A 62 2.52 -3.01 9.36
N LEU A 63 3.64 -3.64 8.99
CA LEU A 63 4.89 -3.59 9.76
C LEU A 63 5.46 -2.16 9.87
N THR A 64 5.39 -1.37 8.80
CA THR A 64 5.85 0.01 8.82
C THR A 64 4.93 0.88 9.67
N ALA A 65 3.61 0.70 9.59
CA ALA A 65 2.64 1.40 10.42
C ALA A 65 2.83 1.07 11.90
N GLU A 66 2.92 -0.22 12.25
CA GLU A 66 3.15 -0.70 13.61
C GLU A 66 4.46 -0.15 14.19
N SER A 67 5.57 -0.24 13.43
CA SER A 67 6.86 0.22 13.94
C SER A 67 6.92 1.75 14.08
N THR A 68 6.29 2.49 13.16
CA THR A 68 6.17 3.97 13.26
C THR A 68 5.35 4.35 14.49
N ILE A 69 4.17 3.75 14.66
CA ILE A 69 3.31 4.01 15.82
C ILE A 69 4.06 3.70 17.12
N ALA A 70 4.63 2.50 17.25
CA ALA A 70 5.26 2.07 18.49
C ALA A 70 6.47 2.93 18.83
N GLY A 71 7.39 3.13 17.87
CA GLY A 71 8.60 3.92 18.08
C GLY A 71 8.30 5.39 18.35
N THR A 72 7.38 5.99 17.59
CA THR A 72 7.03 7.40 17.78
C THR A 72 6.24 7.62 19.07
N THR A 73 5.34 6.73 19.46
CA THR A 73 4.62 6.83 20.75
C THR A 73 5.57 6.80 21.93
N GLU A 74 6.56 5.90 21.92
CA GLU A 74 7.58 5.84 22.96
C GLU A 74 8.38 7.14 23.04
N GLU A 75 8.80 7.67 21.90
CA GLU A 75 9.59 8.90 21.85
C GLU A 75 8.77 10.15 22.22
N ILE A 76 7.49 10.23 21.82
CA ILE A 76 6.54 11.27 22.26
C ILE A 76 6.43 11.24 23.79
N GLY A 77 6.17 10.07 24.39
CA GLY A 77 6.03 9.95 25.84
C GLY A 77 7.30 10.37 26.59
N SER A 78 8.48 10.04 26.03
CA SER A 78 9.77 10.48 26.57
C SER A 78 9.94 12.01 26.51
N LYS A 79 9.66 12.63 25.36
CA LYS A 79 9.72 14.10 25.20
C LYS A 79 8.71 14.82 26.10
N PHE A 80 7.51 14.26 26.21
CA PHE A 80 6.45 14.79 27.08
C PHE A 80 6.86 14.77 28.55
N LYS A 81 7.45 13.66 29.02
CA LYS A 81 7.99 13.54 30.37
C LYS A 81 9.02 14.62 30.67
N LEU A 82 9.98 14.85 29.77
CA LEU A 82 11.00 15.89 29.93
C LEU A 82 10.37 17.29 30.01
N MET A 83 9.34 17.56 29.20
CA MET A 83 8.59 18.82 29.22
C MET A 83 7.88 19.04 30.56
N VAL A 84 7.24 18.00 31.11
CA VAL A 84 6.61 18.05 32.45
C VAL A 84 7.66 18.30 33.53
N GLU A 85 8.81 17.62 33.48
CA GLU A 85 9.92 17.83 34.43
C GLU A 85 10.47 19.27 34.37
N GLU A 86 10.64 19.82 33.16
CA GLU A 86 11.06 21.21 32.98
C GLU A 86 10.04 22.19 33.56
N TYR A 87 8.75 21.97 33.28
CA TYR A 87 7.67 22.76 33.85
C TYR A 87 7.67 22.71 35.38
N GLN A 88 7.77 21.53 35.99
CA GLN A 88 7.80 21.39 37.46
C GLN A 88 9.02 22.10 38.07
N SER A 89 10.18 22.02 37.41
CA SER A 89 11.38 22.76 37.81
C SER A 89 11.19 24.28 37.73
N LEU A 90 10.50 24.79 36.71
CA LEU A 90 10.18 26.21 36.58
C LEU A 90 9.15 26.65 37.62
N LYS A 91 8.13 25.83 37.86
CA LYS A 91 7.11 26.02 38.88
C LYS A 91 7.70 26.11 40.28
N ASN A 92 8.62 25.21 40.64
CA ASN A 92 9.30 25.24 41.95
C ASN A 92 10.24 26.44 42.13
N ARG A 93 10.82 26.96 41.03
CA ARG A 93 11.71 28.14 41.07
C ARG A 93 10.95 29.46 41.23
N LYS A 94 9.70 29.53 40.78
CA LYS A 94 8.87 30.73 40.86
C LYS A 94 7.91 30.55 42.03
N GLU A 95 8.11 31.30 43.13
CA GLU A 95 7.19 31.24 44.28
C GLU A 95 5.75 31.41 43.80
N ILE A 96 4.94 30.35 43.92
CA ILE A 96 3.51 30.35 43.60
C ILE A 96 2.77 31.03 44.76
N SER A 97 3.14 32.27 45.08
CA SER A 97 2.60 32.97 46.24
C SER A 97 1.49 33.96 45.86
N THR A 98 1.24 34.17 44.55
CA THR A 98 0.21 35.09 44.07
C THR A 98 -0.87 34.36 43.27
N ALA A 99 -2.12 34.83 43.39
CA ALA A 99 -3.25 34.29 42.62
C ALA A 99 -3.02 34.38 41.09
N GLY A 100 -2.17 35.31 40.64
CA GLY A 100 -1.79 35.45 39.24
C GLY A 100 -0.90 34.31 38.73
N THR A 101 0.13 33.91 39.49
CA THR A 101 1.02 32.81 39.07
C THR A 101 0.29 31.47 39.05
N GLN A 102 -0.69 31.27 39.94
CA GLN A 102 -1.57 30.09 39.91
C GLN A 102 -2.40 30.04 38.62
N LYS A 103 -2.96 31.17 38.15
CA LYS A 103 -3.72 31.21 36.89
C LYS A 103 -2.86 30.82 35.67
N CYS A 104 -1.60 31.24 35.63
CA CYS A 104 -0.66 30.80 34.59
C CYS A 104 -0.41 29.29 34.65
N ALA A 105 -0.29 28.74 35.87
CA ALA A 105 -0.10 27.31 36.09
C ALA A 105 -1.31 26.51 35.62
N ASP A 106 -2.54 26.92 35.97
CA ASP A 106 -3.77 26.22 35.58
C ASP A 106 -3.95 26.17 34.05
N ILE A 107 -3.62 27.26 33.34
CA ILE A 107 -3.67 27.30 31.87
C ILE A 107 -2.67 26.30 31.28
N TYR A 108 -1.43 26.32 31.79
CA TYR A 108 -0.38 25.43 31.31
C TYR A 108 -0.69 23.96 31.60
N GLU A 109 -1.13 23.63 32.82
CA GLU A 109 -1.47 22.27 33.23
C GLU A 109 -2.59 21.69 32.36
N ASN A 110 -3.61 22.50 32.03
CA ASN A 110 -4.66 22.06 31.10
C ASN A 110 -4.12 21.84 29.67
N GLN A 111 -3.20 22.68 29.19
CA GLN A 111 -2.64 22.53 27.85
C GLN A 111 -1.70 21.33 27.73
N ILE A 112 -0.83 21.12 28.72
CA ILE A 112 0.12 20.00 28.71
C ILE A 112 -0.62 18.67 28.82
N ILE A 113 -1.65 18.54 29.68
CA ILE A 113 -2.43 17.30 29.82
C ILE A 113 -3.04 16.85 28.48
N ASN A 114 -3.46 17.80 27.64
CA ASN A 114 -4.12 17.50 26.38
C ASN A 114 -3.15 17.39 25.20
N LEU A 115 -1.91 17.90 25.33
CA LEU A 115 -0.96 17.95 24.22
C LEU A 115 -0.51 16.55 23.79
N GLU A 116 -0.15 15.69 24.74
CA GLU A 116 0.31 14.32 24.42
C GLU A 116 -0.78 13.55 23.68
N ALA A 117 -2.00 13.56 24.20
CA ALA A 117 -3.13 12.88 23.58
C ALA A 117 -3.43 13.41 22.17
N ALA A 118 -3.43 14.74 21.98
CA ALA A 118 -3.67 15.33 20.67
C ALA A 118 -2.62 14.91 19.62
N ILE A 119 -1.33 14.91 20.00
CA ILE A 119 -0.25 14.52 19.08
C ILE A 119 -0.29 13.02 18.77
N LEU A 120 -0.66 12.18 19.74
CA LEU A 120 -0.85 10.75 19.50
C LEU A 120 -2.04 10.48 18.57
N ASP A 121 -3.16 11.20 18.74
CA ASP A 121 -4.31 11.10 17.85
C ASP A 121 -3.93 11.52 16.42
N ASP A 122 -3.20 12.63 16.26
CA ASP A 122 -2.70 13.11 14.96
C ASP A 122 -1.74 12.08 14.32
N LEU A 123 -0.87 11.44 15.10
CA LEU A 123 0.00 10.35 14.65
C LEU A 123 -0.82 9.16 14.11
N PHE A 124 -1.80 8.69 14.90
CA PHE A 124 -2.63 7.56 14.51
C PHE A 124 -3.43 7.86 13.24
N GLU A 125 -4.01 9.06 13.15
CA GLU A 125 -4.76 9.47 11.98
C GLU A 125 -3.87 9.58 10.74
N CYS A 126 -2.68 10.18 10.85
CA CYS A 126 -1.72 10.28 9.75
C CYS A 126 -1.31 8.89 9.26
N VAL A 127 -0.87 8.01 10.17
CA VAL A 127 -0.43 6.64 9.81
C VAL A 127 -1.57 5.89 9.15
N LYS A 128 -2.77 5.94 9.72
CA LYS A 128 -3.95 5.27 9.15
C LYS A 128 -4.27 5.77 7.74
N ASN A 129 -4.33 7.09 7.52
CA ASN A 129 -4.63 7.65 6.22
C ASN A 129 -3.58 7.23 5.18
N ARG A 130 -2.29 7.22 5.54
CA ARG A 130 -1.21 6.77 4.65
C ARG A 130 -1.25 5.27 4.38
N SER A 131 -1.60 4.46 5.37
CA SER A 131 -1.83 3.03 5.19
C SER A 131 -3.00 2.75 4.25
N ASP A 132 -4.12 3.47 4.41
CA ASP A 132 -5.28 3.32 3.54
C ASP A 132 -4.93 3.67 2.06
N GLU A 133 -4.20 4.77 1.85
CA GLU A 133 -3.67 5.13 0.51
C GLU A 133 -2.76 4.03 -0.07
N ALA A 134 -1.91 3.42 0.76
CA ALA A 134 -1.01 2.34 0.37
C ALA A 134 -1.78 1.08 -0.07
N ILE A 135 -2.84 0.71 0.68
CA ILE A 135 -3.71 -0.43 0.35
C ILE A 135 -4.50 -0.16 -0.94
N ASP A 136 -5.00 1.06 -1.14
CA ASP A 136 -5.69 1.43 -2.38
C ASP A 136 -4.76 1.37 -3.60
N PHE A 137 -3.49 1.76 -3.45
CA PHE A 137 -2.48 1.55 -4.48
C PHE A 137 -2.29 0.06 -4.78
N ILE A 138 -2.08 -0.79 -3.76
CA ILE A 138 -1.89 -2.24 -3.93
C ILE A 138 -3.06 -2.85 -4.70
N LYS A 139 -4.29 -2.48 -4.32
CA LYS A 139 -5.51 -2.93 -5.00
C LYS A 139 -5.57 -2.47 -6.46
N THR A 140 -5.26 -1.20 -6.72
CA THR A 140 -5.32 -0.63 -8.09
C THR A 140 -4.24 -1.22 -8.99
N ALA A 141 -3.00 -1.32 -8.48
CA ALA A 141 -1.86 -1.89 -9.19
C ALA A 141 -2.10 -3.35 -9.53
N SER A 142 -2.53 -4.16 -8.56
CA SER A 142 -2.84 -5.58 -8.78
C SER A 142 -3.95 -5.78 -9.80
N LEU A 143 -5.05 -5.02 -9.73
CA LEU A 143 -6.13 -5.09 -10.70
C LEU A 143 -5.67 -4.72 -12.10
N LYS A 144 -4.93 -3.62 -12.25
CA LYS A 144 -4.41 -3.18 -13.55
C LYS A 144 -3.49 -4.21 -14.18
N LEU A 145 -2.62 -4.82 -13.38
CA LEU A 145 -1.70 -5.83 -13.86
C LEU A 145 -2.44 -7.07 -14.32
N VAL A 146 -3.41 -7.52 -13.52
CA VAL A 146 -4.31 -8.63 -13.86
C VAL A 146 -5.07 -8.32 -15.15
N GLU A 147 -5.65 -7.13 -15.30
CA GLU A 147 -6.39 -6.70 -16.49
C GLU A 147 -5.52 -6.64 -17.75
N ASN A 148 -4.30 -6.11 -17.65
CA ASN A 148 -3.35 -6.04 -18.77
C ASN A 148 -3.06 -7.44 -19.31
N TYR A 149 -2.77 -8.38 -18.41
CA TYR A 149 -2.45 -9.74 -18.81
C TYR A 149 -3.70 -10.47 -19.31
N PHE A 150 -4.87 -10.36 -18.65
CA PHE A 150 -6.11 -10.95 -19.18
C PHE A 150 -6.49 -10.42 -20.56
N THR A 151 -6.29 -9.13 -20.82
CA THR A 151 -6.52 -8.54 -22.14
C THR A 151 -5.58 -9.14 -23.19
N LEU A 152 -4.32 -9.35 -22.81
CA LEU A 152 -3.34 -10.01 -23.66
C LEU A 152 -3.77 -11.45 -23.97
N LEU A 153 -4.19 -12.24 -22.96
CA LEU A 153 -4.73 -13.59 -23.16
C LEU A 153 -5.93 -13.58 -24.13
N PHE A 154 -6.89 -12.68 -23.90
CA PHE A 154 -8.11 -12.60 -24.69
C PHE A 154 -7.83 -12.25 -26.17
N ASN A 155 -6.87 -11.36 -26.41
CA ASN A 155 -6.43 -11.03 -27.76
C ASN A 155 -5.78 -12.25 -28.45
N TYR A 156 -5.01 -13.06 -27.72
CA TYR A 156 -4.46 -14.32 -28.24
C TYR A 156 -5.55 -15.34 -28.55
N GLU A 157 -6.50 -15.56 -27.64
CA GLU A 157 -7.61 -16.48 -27.88
C GLU A 157 -8.45 -16.06 -29.10
N THR A 158 -8.68 -14.76 -29.29
CA THR A 158 -9.40 -14.25 -30.46
C THR A 158 -8.65 -14.50 -31.77
N GLN A 159 -7.32 -14.40 -31.77
CA GLN A 159 -6.49 -14.72 -32.93
C GLN A 159 -6.51 -16.22 -33.27
N LEU A 160 -6.54 -17.09 -32.25
CA LEU A 160 -6.68 -18.54 -32.46
C LEU A 160 -8.01 -18.89 -33.14
N ILE A 161 -9.11 -18.31 -32.68
CA ILE A 161 -10.45 -18.53 -33.25
C ILE A 161 -10.52 -18.08 -34.71
N ALA A 162 -9.71 -17.09 -35.10
CA ALA A 162 -9.65 -16.61 -36.48
C ALA A 162 -8.90 -17.55 -37.43
N CYS A 163 -8.09 -18.49 -36.92
CA CYS A 163 -7.48 -19.54 -37.76
C CYS A 163 -8.52 -20.61 -38.09
N ASP A 164 -8.61 -21.01 -39.35
CA ASP A 164 -9.34 -22.22 -39.73
C ASP A 164 -8.61 -23.44 -39.12
N PRO A 165 -9.31 -24.38 -38.45
CA PRO A 165 -8.69 -25.58 -37.88
C PRO A 165 -7.96 -26.47 -38.90
N SER A 166 -8.19 -26.26 -40.20
CA SER A 166 -7.50 -26.94 -41.30
C SER A 166 -6.31 -26.17 -41.89
N ASP A 167 -6.04 -24.95 -41.41
CA ASP A 167 -4.93 -24.09 -41.83
C ASP A 167 -3.70 -24.28 -40.92
N ASP A 168 -2.90 -25.29 -41.23
CA ASP A 168 -1.68 -25.64 -40.51
C ASP A 168 -0.65 -24.48 -40.47
N GLU A 169 -0.62 -23.60 -41.48
CA GLU A 169 0.31 -22.47 -41.52
C GLU A 169 -0.10 -21.37 -40.52
N CYS A 170 -1.40 -21.07 -40.46
CA CYS A 170 -1.98 -20.16 -39.47
C CYS A 170 -1.74 -20.69 -38.05
N LEU A 171 -2.04 -21.96 -37.81
CA LEU A 171 -1.88 -22.61 -36.50
C LEU A 171 -0.41 -22.64 -36.05
N ASN A 172 0.52 -23.03 -36.93
CA ASN A 172 1.95 -23.06 -36.58
C ASN A 172 2.52 -21.68 -36.28
N THR A 173 2.13 -20.66 -37.05
CA THR A 173 2.54 -19.27 -36.82
C THR A 173 2.00 -18.77 -35.48
N PHE A 174 0.74 -19.09 -35.18
CA PHE A 174 0.10 -18.76 -33.92
C PHE A 174 0.83 -19.42 -32.73
N PHE A 175 1.12 -20.73 -32.79
CA PHE A 175 1.79 -21.44 -31.70
C PHE A 175 3.21 -20.94 -31.44
N SER A 176 3.96 -20.61 -32.50
CA SER A 176 5.28 -20.01 -32.33
C SER A 176 5.20 -18.66 -31.62
N GLY A 177 4.16 -17.86 -31.91
CA GLY A 177 3.93 -16.57 -31.27
C GLY A 177 3.52 -16.71 -29.80
N VAL A 178 2.56 -17.59 -29.50
CA VAL A 178 2.08 -17.85 -28.14
C VAL A 178 3.20 -18.42 -27.26
N ARG A 179 3.99 -19.37 -27.76
CA ARG A 179 5.12 -19.92 -27.00
C ARG A 179 6.10 -18.82 -26.56
N GLY A 180 6.46 -17.91 -27.46
CA GLY A 180 7.33 -16.78 -27.13
C GLY A 180 6.72 -15.82 -26.11
N VAL A 181 5.39 -15.69 -26.08
CA VAL A 181 4.69 -14.86 -25.09
C VAL A 181 4.69 -15.55 -23.73
N ILE A 182 4.41 -16.85 -23.68
CA ILE A 182 4.40 -17.64 -22.44
C ILE A 182 5.77 -17.62 -21.77
N GLU A 183 6.82 -17.83 -22.56
CA GLU A 183 8.21 -17.83 -22.08
C GLU A 183 8.60 -16.47 -21.47
N ASN A 184 8.03 -15.37 -21.97
CA ASN A 184 8.31 -14.03 -21.48
C ASN A 184 7.31 -13.53 -20.43
N LEU A 185 6.12 -14.13 -20.32
CA LEU A 185 5.02 -13.67 -19.48
C LEU A 185 5.43 -13.61 -18.01
N GLY A 186 6.06 -14.65 -17.48
CA GLY A 186 6.54 -14.67 -16.10
C GLY A 186 7.59 -13.58 -15.83
N THR A 187 8.47 -13.31 -16.80
CA THR A 187 9.49 -12.25 -16.70
C THR A 187 8.86 -10.86 -16.71
N SER A 188 7.88 -10.62 -17.59
CA SER A 188 7.15 -9.35 -17.65
C SER A 188 6.34 -9.10 -16.37
N ILE A 189 5.59 -10.10 -15.89
CA ILE A 189 4.81 -10.02 -14.65
C ILE A 189 5.73 -9.65 -13.47
N ASN A 190 6.86 -10.34 -13.33
CA ASN A 190 7.82 -10.07 -12.27
C ASN A 190 8.46 -8.67 -12.40
N SER A 191 8.78 -8.24 -13.62
CA SER A 191 9.35 -6.91 -13.87
C SER A 191 8.38 -5.79 -13.49
N ASP A 192 7.12 -5.91 -13.90
CA ASP A 192 6.08 -4.93 -13.61
C ASP A 192 5.76 -4.89 -12.10
N ALA A 193 5.61 -6.06 -11.47
CA ALA A 193 5.41 -6.15 -10.03
C ALA A 193 6.60 -5.54 -9.26
N LEU A 194 7.84 -5.81 -9.69
CA LEU A 194 9.03 -5.21 -9.08
C LEU A 194 9.05 -3.69 -9.19
N LEU A 195 8.62 -3.16 -10.34
CA LEU A 195 8.48 -1.72 -10.53
C LEU A 195 7.43 -1.13 -9.59
N ASP A 196 6.26 -1.77 -9.47
CA ASP A 196 5.21 -1.38 -8.52
C ASP A 196 5.72 -1.40 -7.08
N SER A 197 6.47 -2.43 -6.67
CA SER A 197 7.05 -2.50 -5.32
C SER A 197 8.02 -1.37 -5.04
N LYS A 198 8.86 -0.99 -5.99
CA LYS A 198 9.83 0.11 -5.79
C LYS A 198 9.10 1.45 -5.67
N ASN A 199 8.12 1.69 -6.54
CA ASN A 199 7.29 2.89 -6.48
C ASN A 199 6.51 2.95 -5.16
N PHE A 200 6.03 1.80 -4.70
CA PHE A 200 5.28 1.66 -3.47
C PHE A 200 6.13 1.98 -2.24
N GLU A 201 7.32 1.38 -2.14
CA GLU A 201 8.26 1.61 -1.05
C GLU A 201 8.60 3.10 -0.94
N TYR A 202 8.95 3.73 -2.07
CA TYR A 202 9.33 5.14 -2.09
C TYR A 202 8.18 6.09 -1.75
N SER A 203 6.96 5.78 -2.20
CA SER A 203 5.83 6.72 -2.11
C SER A 203 5.01 6.55 -0.83
N TYR A 204 4.79 5.30 -0.38
CA TYR A 204 3.86 5.01 0.69
C TYR A 204 4.56 4.63 2.00
N LEU A 205 5.55 3.74 1.97
CA LEU A 205 6.25 3.36 3.21
C LEU A 205 7.02 4.53 3.80
N VAL A 206 7.67 5.34 2.95
CA VAL A 206 8.31 6.59 3.37
C VAL A 206 7.29 7.59 3.93
N ALA A 207 6.11 7.70 3.33
CA ALA A 207 5.07 8.62 3.81
C ALA A 207 4.49 8.20 5.17
N ILE A 208 4.31 6.89 5.40
CA ILE A 208 3.92 6.36 6.72
C ILE A 208 4.99 6.73 7.76
N ALA A 209 6.26 6.45 7.48
CA ALA A 209 7.36 6.76 8.40
C ALA A 209 7.50 8.28 8.66
N ALA A 210 7.17 9.11 7.67
CA ALA A 210 7.21 10.57 7.80
C ALA A 210 6.16 11.11 8.79
N CYS A 211 5.03 10.41 9.00
CA CYS A 211 4.07 10.77 10.05
C CYS A 211 4.74 10.82 11.43
N GLY A 212 5.59 9.84 11.73
CA GLY A 212 6.33 9.81 12.98
C GLY A 212 7.24 11.03 13.17
N GLN A 213 8.00 11.38 12.12
CA GLN A 213 8.90 12.55 12.16
C GLN A 213 8.14 13.87 12.30
N GLN A 214 7.01 13.99 11.61
CA GLN A 214 6.15 15.17 11.68
C GLN A 214 5.68 15.39 13.12
N GLU A 215 5.16 14.35 13.78
CA GLU A 215 4.61 14.50 15.12
C GLU A 215 5.67 14.65 16.22
N LEU A 216 6.86 14.07 16.03
CA LEU A 216 8.00 14.38 16.89
C LEU A 216 8.40 15.86 16.82
N LYS A 217 8.31 16.46 15.64
CA LYS A 217 8.53 17.89 15.49
C LYS A 217 7.40 18.71 16.11
N SER A 218 6.14 18.28 15.95
CA SER A 218 4.98 18.91 16.58
C SER A 218 5.12 18.99 18.10
N ILE A 219 5.55 17.92 18.78
CA ILE A 219 5.72 17.94 20.24
C ILE A 219 6.86 18.85 20.69
N GLU A 220 7.96 18.91 19.93
CA GLU A 220 9.08 19.82 20.23
C GLU A 220 8.67 21.28 20.11
N GLU A 221 7.98 21.63 19.03
CA GLU A 221 7.55 23.00 18.75
C GLU A 221 6.44 23.45 19.72
N ASN A 222 5.40 22.64 19.89
CA ASN A 222 4.29 22.96 20.79
C ASN A 222 4.75 22.95 22.25
N GLY A 223 5.57 21.98 22.65
CA GLY A 223 6.11 21.90 24.00
C GLY A 223 6.95 23.11 24.38
N LYS A 224 7.85 23.54 23.49
CA LYS A 224 8.63 24.74 23.69
C LYS A 224 7.76 25.99 23.79
N GLN A 225 6.76 26.14 22.91
CA GLN A 225 5.84 27.27 22.96
C GLN A 225 5.06 27.35 24.28
N LEU A 226 4.63 26.20 24.80
CA LEU A 226 3.97 26.13 26.10
C LEU A 226 4.91 26.62 27.21
N ILE A 227 6.14 26.09 27.27
CA ILE A 227 7.12 26.46 28.30
C ILE A 227 7.42 27.97 28.26
N ASP A 228 7.65 28.51 27.05
CA ASP A 228 7.91 29.93 26.83
C ASP A 228 6.71 30.79 27.27
N HIS A 229 5.48 30.34 26.98
CA HIS A 229 4.26 31.02 27.40
C HIS A 229 4.17 31.08 28.94
N TYR A 230 4.40 29.96 29.62
CA TYR A 230 4.38 29.91 31.08
C TYR A 230 5.43 30.84 31.70
N GLN A 231 6.66 30.80 31.17
CA GLN A 231 7.74 31.66 31.64
C GLN A 231 7.41 33.15 31.46
N LYS A 232 6.82 33.52 30.32
CA LYS A 232 6.40 34.90 30.04
C LYS A 232 5.27 35.34 30.97
N CYS A 233 4.20 34.54 31.07
CA CYS A 233 3.04 34.80 31.91
C CYS A 233 3.45 35.06 33.37
N THR A 234 4.29 34.19 33.92
CA THR A 234 4.78 34.33 35.31
C THR A 234 5.75 35.50 35.48
N SER A 235 6.61 35.81 34.50
CA SER A 235 7.54 36.94 34.61
C SER A 235 6.85 38.30 34.51
N ASP A 236 5.79 38.39 33.71
CA ASP A 236 5.02 39.63 33.59
C ASP A 236 4.25 39.94 34.88
N ILE A 237 3.85 38.90 35.64
CA ILE A 237 3.20 39.06 36.94
C ILE A 237 4.20 39.49 38.02
N LEU A 238 5.42 38.93 38.04
CA LEU A 238 6.43 39.25 39.05
C LEU A 238 7.11 40.62 38.89
N LYS A 239 6.86 41.32 37.77
CA LYS A 239 7.34 42.70 37.56
C LYS A 239 6.46 43.77 38.22
N PHE A 240 5.29 43.37 38.72
CA PHE A 240 4.34 44.22 39.44
C PHE A 240 4.29 43.83 40.92
#